data_AF-A0A952YF68-F1
#
_entry.id   AF-A0A952YF68-F1
#
_cell.length_a   1.000
_cell.length_b   1.000
_cell.length_c   1.000
_cell.angle_alpha   90.00
_cell.angle_beta   90.00
_cell.angle_gamma   90.00
#
_symmetry.space_group_name_H-M   'P 1'
#
loop_
_entity.id
_entity.type
_entity.pdbx_description
1 polymer ?
#
loop_
_entity_poly.entity_id
_entity_poly.type
_entity_poly.pdbx_seq_one_letter_code
_entity_poly.pdbx_strand_id
1 'polypeptide(L)'
;MNKGRFVFQKIAHYGASHPAFARTMMQFLELQPGLLGRNEKLSECIMECAQVVVHCGQHVEAAKESVAQSIERFIAERRNGVAALPWAIGIEGHAEQFLFSAKHCFHSVAKVLATFFHTDQFPLDAKALWPNNDKAAATAWAVSRYGANSPIATTLQFGETQIGEILKWRNAAEHKNDPKSKSGVLKIRNFVIVNGKVEEPKWQRTKEGDEPFIPIIATLEQWQGFILDYAEQIIVVSCHHNLHPSAQIQLLPDTKINPDSPFRYRLNFGDFTNAH
;
A
#
# COMPACT_ATOMS: atom_id res chain seq x y z
N MET A 1 36.02 5.94 37.16
CA MET A 1 35.00 6.68 36.38
C MET A 1 34.78 5.95 35.05
N ASN A 2 33.65 5.24 34.92
CA ASN A 2 33.29 4.54 33.69
C ASN A 2 32.81 5.58 32.67
N LYS A 3 33.56 5.77 31.57
CA LYS A 3 33.11 6.59 30.44
C LYS A 3 31.94 5.86 29.79
N GLY A 4 30.76 6.49 29.82
CA GLY A 4 29.56 5.99 29.16
C GLY A 4 29.85 5.69 27.69
N ARG A 5 29.66 4.44 27.29
CA ARG A 5 29.82 3.98 25.92
C ARG A 5 28.55 4.37 25.18
N PHE A 6 28.59 5.49 24.47
CA PHE A 6 27.49 5.90 23.58
C PHE A 6 27.37 4.88 22.45
N VAL A 7 26.30 4.10 22.45
CA VAL A 7 25.91 3.26 21.33
C VAL A 7 25.06 4.11 20.40
N PHE A 8 25.67 4.59 19.32
CA PHE A 8 24.93 5.20 18.22
C PHE A 8 24.20 4.08 17.49
N GLN A 9 22.92 3.87 17.80
CA GLN A 9 22.05 3.04 16.99
C GLN A 9 21.82 3.76 15.66
N LYS A 10 22.22 3.12 14.56
CA LYS A 10 21.98 3.60 13.20
C LYS A 10 20.50 3.41 12.87
N ILE A 11 19.66 4.37 13.27
CA ILE A 11 18.19 4.34 13.09
C ILE A 11 17.77 4.42 11.59
N ALA A 12 18.69 4.70 10.67
CA ALA A 12 18.38 5.15 9.32
C ALA A 12 18.06 4.08 8.25
N HIS A 13 18.07 2.78 8.54
CA HIS A 13 17.89 1.75 7.49
C HIS A 13 16.55 0.98 7.53
N TYR A 14 15.70 1.18 8.53
CA TYR A 14 14.53 0.31 8.75
C TYR A 14 13.49 0.34 7.61
N GLY A 15 13.50 1.37 6.75
CA GLY A 15 12.63 1.46 5.58
C GLY A 15 13.29 1.10 4.24
N ALA A 16 14.60 1.29 4.10
CA ALA A 16 15.29 1.16 2.81
C ALA A 16 15.46 -0.31 2.36
N SER A 17 15.52 -1.24 3.31
CA SER A 17 15.57 -2.68 3.05
C SER A 17 14.19 -3.31 2.85
N HIS A 18 13.10 -2.55 3.01
CA HIS A 18 11.75 -3.08 2.85
C HIS A 18 11.47 -3.30 1.34
N PRO A 19 10.95 -4.48 0.91
CA PRO A 19 10.67 -4.77 -0.50
C PRO A 19 9.84 -3.71 -1.21
N ALA A 20 8.88 -3.10 -0.50
CA ALA A 20 8.07 -2.00 -1.02
C ALA A 20 8.90 -0.78 -1.46
N PHE A 21 9.96 -0.44 -0.73
CA PHE A 21 10.83 0.69 -1.08
C PHE A 21 11.59 0.41 -2.39
N ALA A 22 12.08 -0.83 -2.55
CA ALA A 22 12.74 -1.25 -3.78
C ALA A 22 11.77 -1.18 -4.98
N ARG A 23 10.57 -1.72 -4.82
CA ARG A 23 9.53 -1.75 -5.86
C ARG A 23 8.92 -0.39 -6.21
N THR A 24 9.18 0.65 -5.42
CA THR A 24 8.68 2.01 -5.67
C THR A 24 9.82 2.97 -5.95
N MET A 25 10.54 3.43 -4.93
CA MET A 25 11.60 4.43 -5.08
C MET A 25 12.79 3.92 -5.89
N MET A 26 13.32 2.73 -5.59
CA MET A 26 14.46 2.20 -6.36
C MET A 26 14.05 1.87 -7.79
N GLN A 27 12.84 1.33 -7.97
CA GLN A 27 12.24 1.13 -9.29
C GLN A 27 12.16 2.43 -10.09
N PHE A 28 11.74 3.53 -9.46
CA PHE A 28 11.72 4.84 -10.10
C PHE A 28 13.13 5.31 -10.47
N LEU A 29 14.11 5.19 -9.56
CA LEU A 29 15.50 5.58 -9.84
C LEU A 29 16.13 4.79 -10.99
N GLU A 30 15.78 3.51 -11.14
CA GLU A 30 16.20 2.69 -12.28
C GLU A 30 15.64 3.22 -13.62
N LEU A 31 14.43 3.76 -13.61
CA LEU A 31 13.74 4.24 -14.81
C LEU A 31 14.01 5.73 -15.10
N GLN A 32 14.36 6.51 -14.07
CA GLN A 32 14.57 7.95 -14.13
C GLN A 32 15.54 8.41 -15.24
N PRO A 33 16.66 7.71 -15.53
CA PRO A 33 17.57 8.12 -16.59
C PRO A 33 16.93 8.17 -17.99
N GLY A 34 15.83 7.46 -18.20
CA GLY A 34 15.10 7.43 -19.46
C GLY A 34 14.06 8.55 -19.61
N LEU A 35 13.79 9.32 -18.56
CA LEU A 35 12.74 10.34 -18.58
C LEU A 35 13.18 11.62 -19.28
N LEU A 36 12.25 12.26 -19.99
CA LEU A 36 12.45 13.58 -20.59
C LEU A 36 12.47 14.67 -19.51
N GLY A 37 13.65 14.94 -18.97
CA GLY A 37 13.90 16.00 -17.98
C GLY A 37 13.97 15.50 -16.53
N ARG A 38 14.72 16.23 -15.71
CA ARG A 38 14.81 15.96 -14.27
C ARG A 38 13.80 16.81 -13.52
N ASN A 39 13.06 16.18 -12.61
CA ASN A 39 12.09 16.84 -11.75
C ASN A 39 12.35 16.40 -10.30
N GLU A 40 12.96 17.29 -9.50
CA GLU A 40 13.26 17.04 -8.08
C GLU A 40 11.96 16.81 -7.28
N LYS A 41 10.93 17.61 -7.55
CA LYS A 41 9.60 17.47 -6.94
C LYS A 41 8.97 16.10 -7.22
N LEU A 42 9.21 15.53 -8.40
CA LEU A 42 8.77 14.17 -8.71
C LEU A 42 9.46 13.15 -7.80
N SER A 43 10.78 13.28 -7.62
CA SER A 43 11.54 12.38 -6.75
C SER A 43 11.06 12.47 -5.29
N GLU A 44 10.73 13.66 -4.81
CA GLU A 44 10.11 13.87 -3.49
C GLU A 44 8.74 13.19 -3.38
N CYS A 45 7.87 13.38 -4.37
CA CYS A 45 6.54 12.75 -4.38
C CYS A 45 6.64 11.21 -4.39
N ILE A 46 7.58 10.65 -5.14
CA ILE A 46 7.84 9.20 -5.19
C ILE A 46 8.38 8.71 -3.85
N MET A 47 9.30 9.45 -3.23
CA MET A 47 9.84 9.13 -1.90
C MET A 47 8.73 9.11 -0.84
N GLU A 48 7.88 10.14 -0.82
CA GLU A 48 6.70 10.18 0.06
C GLU A 48 5.80 8.96 -0.16
N CYS A 49 5.50 8.62 -1.42
CA CYS A 49 4.71 7.44 -1.76
C CYS A 49 5.36 6.16 -1.24
N ALA A 50 6.65 5.96 -1.52
CA ALA A 50 7.41 4.80 -1.08
C ALA A 50 7.40 4.63 0.45
N GLN A 51 7.62 5.71 1.20
CA GLN A 51 7.59 5.70 2.66
C GLN A 51 6.23 5.26 3.20
N VAL A 52 5.14 5.77 2.63
CA VAL A 52 3.80 5.40 3.10
C VAL A 52 3.45 3.95 2.75
N VAL A 53 3.86 3.44 1.59
CA VAL A 53 3.70 2.01 1.25
C VAL A 53 4.50 1.12 2.23
N VAL A 54 5.71 1.55 2.62
CA VAL A 54 6.49 0.87 3.66
C VAL A 54 5.76 0.87 5.00
N HIS A 55 5.16 1.98 5.42
CA HIS A 55 4.38 2.04 6.66
C HIS A 55 3.17 1.08 6.62
N CYS A 56 2.48 0.97 5.48
CA CYS A 56 1.44 -0.05 5.31
C CYS A 56 1.99 -1.46 5.60
N GLY A 57 3.14 -1.82 5.01
CA GLY A 57 3.79 -3.11 5.27
C GLY A 57 4.16 -3.32 6.74
N GLN A 58 4.72 -2.31 7.40
CA GLN A 58 5.10 -2.38 8.82
C GLN A 58 3.89 -2.63 9.73
N HIS A 59 2.72 -2.04 9.44
CA HIS A 59 1.51 -2.30 10.21
C HIS A 59 0.97 -3.72 10.01
N VAL A 60 1.13 -4.30 8.82
CA VAL A 60 0.78 -5.71 8.57
C VAL A 60 1.70 -6.64 9.34
N GLU A 61 3.01 -6.42 9.28
CA GLU A 61 3.97 -7.26 10.02
C GLU A 61 3.79 -7.13 11.53
N ALA A 62 3.56 -5.93 12.06
CA ALA A 62 3.25 -5.75 13.48
C ALA A 62 1.95 -6.48 13.90
N ALA A 63 0.92 -6.46 13.06
CA ALA A 63 -0.31 -7.21 13.31
C ALA A 63 -0.07 -8.73 13.33
N LYS A 64 0.73 -9.24 12.39
CA LYS A 64 1.12 -10.67 12.31
C LYS A 64 1.93 -11.09 13.52
N GLU A 65 2.93 -10.31 13.90
CA GLU A 65 3.75 -10.55 15.09
C GLU A 65 2.89 -10.57 16.36
N SER A 66 1.95 -9.63 16.49
CA SER A 66 1.01 -9.60 17.63
C SER A 66 0.18 -10.88 17.73
N VAL A 67 -0.37 -11.35 16.61
CA VAL A 67 -1.15 -12.59 16.54
C VAL A 67 -0.27 -13.81 16.86
N ALA A 68 0.90 -13.91 16.23
CA ALA A 68 1.83 -15.02 16.43
C ALA A 68 2.30 -15.13 17.88
N GLN A 69 2.75 -14.02 18.48
CA GLN A 69 3.18 -13.98 19.89
C GLN A 69 2.05 -14.40 20.84
N SER A 70 0.81 -13.99 20.57
CA SER A 70 -0.33 -14.36 21.41
C SER A 70 -0.68 -15.84 21.30
N ILE A 71 -0.54 -16.45 20.12
CA ILE A 71 -0.70 -17.90 19.93
C ILE A 71 0.41 -18.66 20.67
N GLU A 72 1.67 -18.24 20.53
CA GLU A 72 2.81 -18.86 21.21
C GLU A 72 2.66 -18.82 22.73
N ARG A 73 2.27 -17.67 23.29
CA ARG A 73 1.98 -17.51 24.72
C ARG A 73 0.86 -18.44 25.17
N PHE A 74 -0.25 -18.48 24.43
CA PHE A 74 -1.37 -19.37 24.73
C PHE A 74 -0.96 -20.85 24.73
N ILE A 75 -0.15 -21.28 23.76
CA ILE A 75 0.37 -22.66 23.71
C ILE A 75 1.23 -22.97 24.94
N ALA A 76 2.09 -22.03 25.36
CA ALA A 76 2.93 -22.19 26.55
C ALA A 76 2.11 -22.23 27.85
N GLU A 77 1.14 -21.34 28.01
CA GLU A 77 0.27 -21.26 29.18
C GLU A 77 -0.64 -22.49 29.31
N ARG A 78 -1.17 -22.99 28.19
CA ARG A 78 -1.98 -24.21 28.16
C ARG A 78 -1.20 -25.44 28.59
N ARG A 79 0.10 -25.53 28.25
CA ARG A 79 0.99 -26.60 28.76
C ARG A 79 1.16 -26.54 30.28
N ASN A 80 0.99 -25.36 30.88
CA ASN A 80 1.04 -25.13 32.33
C ASN A 80 -0.34 -25.24 33.00
N GLY A 81 -1.38 -25.69 32.29
CA GLY A 81 -2.72 -25.89 32.84
C GLY A 81 -3.59 -24.64 32.92
N VAL A 82 -3.15 -23.51 32.36
CA VAL A 82 -3.95 -22.28 32.30
C VAL A 82 -4.90 -22.34 31.11
N ALA A 83 -6.20 -22.23 31.37
CA ALA A 83 -7.24 -22.20 30.34
C ALA A 83 -7.68 -20.75 30.04
N ALA A 84 -6.81 -19.97 29.42
CA ALA A 84 -7.11 -18.62 28.94
C ALA A 84 -7.20 -18.60 27.40
N LEU A 85 -7.98 -17.69 26.82
CA LEU A 85 -8.02 -17.48 25.37
C LEU A 85 -6.84 -16.57 24.96
N PRO A 86 -6.17 -16.80 23.81
CA PRO A 86 -5.15 -15.87 23.33
C PRO A 86 -5.76 -14.47 23.13
N TRP A 87 -4.92 -13.44 23.25
CA TRP A 87 -5.34 -12.07 23.01
C TRP A 87 -4.24 -11.32 22.27
N ALA A 88 -4.47 -10.98 21.00
CA ALA A 88 -3.54 -10.18 20.19
C ALA A 88 -3.55 -8.73 20.70
N ILE A 89 -2.48 -8.31 21.36
CA ILE A 89 -2.37 -6.97 21.94
C ILE A 89 -2.12 -5.96 20.80
N GLY A 90 -2.92 -4.90 20.75
CA GLY A 90 -2.73 -3.82 19.76
C GLY A 90 -3.27 -4.12 18.36
N ILE A 91 -3.92 -5.27 18.14
CA ILE A 91 -4.43 -5.64 16.81
C ILE A 91 -5.38 -4.59 16.21
N GLU A 92 -6.24 -3.98 17.03
CA GLU A 92 -7.10 -2.86 16.61
C GLU A 92 -6.28 -1.65 16.17
N GLY A 93 -5.28 -1.26 16.95
CA GLY A 93 -4.40 -0.14 16.61
C GLY A 93 -3.63 -0.37 15.31
N HIS A 94 -3.08 -1.57 15.11
CA HIS A 94 -2.36 -1.91 13.87
C HIS A 94 -3.30 -1.92 12.65
N ALA A 95 -4.50 -2.48 12.79
CA ALA A 95 -5.54 -2.48 11.77
C ALA A 95 -5.97 -1.05 11.37
N GLU A 96 -6.25 -0.18 12.35
CA GLU A 96 -6.62 1.20 12.10
C GLU A 96 -5.46 1.99 11.45
N GLN A 97 -4.24 1.86 11.98
CA GLN A 97 -3.06 2.55 11.43
C GLN A 97 -2.73 2.12 10.00
N PHE A 98 -2.92 0.84 9.66
CA PHE A 98 -2.84 0.38 8.27
C PHE A 98 -3.81 1.14 7.38
N LEU A 99 -5.09 1.23 7.78
CA LEU A 99 -6.12 1.92 7.00
C LEU A 99 -5.81 3.41 6.81
N PHE A 100 -5.29 4.08 7.85
CA PHE A 100 -4.83 5.47 7.76
C PHE A 100 -3.64 5.61 6.79
N SER A 101 -2.64 4.74 6.89
CA SER A 101 -1.50 4.72 5.97
C SER A 101 -1.94 4.43 4.54
N ALA A 102 -2.88 3.53 4.32
CA ALA A 102 -3.43 3.24 3.00
C ALA A 102 -4.10 4.47 2.37
N LYS A 103 -4.94 5.21 3.12
CA LYS A 103 -5.50 6.49 2.65
C LYS A 103 -4.40 7.48 2.26
N HIS A 104 -3.37 7.60 3.11
CA HIS A 104 -2.26 8.50 2.84
C HIS A 104 -1.47 8.07 1.60
N CYS A 105 -1.31 6.76 1.36
CA CYS A 105 -0.67 6.25 0.15
C CYS A 105 -1.44 6.70 -1.10
N PHE A 106 -2.77 6.61 -1.07
CA PHE A 106 -3.61 7.06 -2.18
C PHE A 106 -3.49 8.58 -2.43
N HIS A 107 -3.33 9.40 -1.40
CA HIS A 107 -2.97 10.82 -1.57
C HIS A 107 -1.60 10.99 -2.23
N SER A 108 -0.58 10.24 -1.78
CA SER A 108 0.75 10.33 -2.38
C SER A 108 0.76 9.87 -3.84
N VAL A 109 -0.01 8.83 -4.19
CA VAL A 109 -0.20 8.39 -5.58
C VAL A 109 -0.85 9.49 -6.42
N ALA A 110 -1.87 10.18 -5.89
CA ALA A 110 -2.49 11.32 -6.56
C ALA A 110 -1.48 12.45 -6.85
N LYS A 111 -0.60 12.76 -5.88
CA LYS A 111 0.49 13.74 -6.06
C LYS A 111 1.49 13.30 -7.13
N VAL A 112 1.87 12.02 -7.14
CA VAL A 112 2.77 11.44 -8.15
C VAL A 112 2.17 11.61 -9.54
N LEU A 113 0.89 11.27 -9.72
CA LEU A 113 0.17 11.45 -11.00
C LEU A 113 0.14 12.93 -11.42
N ALA A 114 -0.32 13.82 -10.54
CA ALA A 114 -0.40 15.25 -10.83
C ALA A 114 0.96 15.83 -11.23
N THR A 115 2.04 15.33 -10.62
CA THR A 115 3.42 15.78 -10.88
C THR A 115 3.97 15.22 -12.19
N PHE A 116 3.74 13.94 -12.50
CA PHE A 116 4.17 13.33 -13.77
C PHE A 116 3.49 13.97 -14.98
N PHE A 117 2.19 14.26 -14.86
CA PHE A 117 1.38 14.74 -15.98
C PHE A 117 1.15 16.25 -15.95
N HIS A 118 1.81 16.97 -15.04
CA HIS A 118 1.73 18.42 -14.88
C HIS A 118 0.29 18.95 -14.91
N THR A 119 -0.58 18.34 -14.09
CA THR A 119 -2.03 18.61 -14.12
C THR A 119 -2.60 18.94 -12.74
N ASP A 120 -3.58 19.84 -12.74
CA ASP A 120 -4.41 20.25 -11.60
C ASP A 120 -5.90 19.90 -11.82
N GLN A 121 -6.20 19.11 -12.86
CA GLN A 121 -7.57 18.82 -13.30
C GLN A 121 -8.32 17.83 -12.39
N PHE A 122 -7.63 17.24 -11.41
CA PHE A 122 -8.24 16.39 -10.40
C PHE A 122 -7.71 16.73 -9.01
N PRO A 123 -8.53 16.51 -7.97
CA PRO A 123 -8.14 16.78 -6.59
C PRO A 123 -7.08 15.78 -6.10
N LEU A 124 -6.20 16.23 -5.20
CA LEU A 124 -5.20 15.36 -4.56
C LEU A 124 -5.76 14.57 -3.37
N ASP A 125 -6.99 14.85 -2.96
CA ASP A 125 -7.69 14.10 -1.91
C ASP A 125 -8.21 12.76 -2.47
N ALA A 126 -7.96 11.67 -1.75
CA ALA A 126 -8.20 10.31 -2.21
C ALA A 126 -9.69 10.01 -2.29
N LYS A 127 -10.51 10.63 -1.44
CA LYS A 127 -11.97 10.45 -1.49
C LYS A 127 -12.54 11.16 -2.72
N ALA A 128 -11.97 12.29 -3.09
CA ALA A 128 -12.39 13.02 -4.29
C ALA A 128 -11.82 12.36 -5.57
N LEU A 129 -10.64 11.73 -5.47
CA LEU A 129 -10.04 11.02 -6.59
C LEU A 129 -10.71 9.67 -6.85
N TRP A 130 -11.06 8.91 -5.81
CA TRP A 130 -11.76 7.62 -5.87
C TRP A 130 -13.04 7.67 -5.02
N PRO A 131 -14.12 8.28 -5.54
CA PRO A 131 -15.39 8.37 -4.84
C PRO A 131 -16.06 6.99 -4.79
N ASN A 132 -16.83 6.75 -3.71
CA ASN A 132 -17.42 5.44 -3.46
C ASN A 132 -18.50 5.02 -4.48
N ASN A 133 -19.11 5.97 -5.19
CA ASN A 133 -20.33 5.75 -5.99
C ASN A 133 -20.28 6.37 -7.40
N ASP A 134 -19.18 7.04 -7.75
CA ASP A 134 -19.02 7.73 -9.03
C ASP A 134 -17.73 7.28 -9.69
N LYS A 135 -17.59 7.57 -10.98
CA LYS A 135 -16.32 7.33 -11.69
C LYS A 135 -15.20 8.14 -11.04
N ALA A 136 -14.04 7.52 -10.81
CA ALA A 136 -12.89 8.20 -10.22
C ALA A 136 -12.47 9.41 -11.07
N ALA A 137 -12.23 10.55 -10.43
CA ALA A 137 -11.87 11.78 -11.14
C ALA A 137 -10.59 11.60 -11.95
N ALA A 138 -9.61 10.85 -11.43
CA ALA A 138 -8.39 10.48 -12.15
C ALA A 138 -8.71 9.66 -13.40
N THR A 139 -9.56 8.64 -13.29
CA THR A 139 -9.91 7.80 -14.44
C THR A 139 -10.70 8.58 -15.48
N ALA A 140 -11.65 9.41 -15.06
CA ALA A 140 -12.40 10.27 -15.97
C ALA A 140 -11.46 11.23 -16.73
N TRP A 141 -10.52 11.85 -16.03
CA TRP A 141 -9.47 12.68 -16.61
C TRP A 141 -8.60 11.88 -17.60
N ALA A 142 -8.06 10.74 -17.21
CA ALA A 142 -7.17 9.93 -18.03
C ALA A 142 -7.87 9.41 -19.30
N VAL A 143 -9.13 8.97 -19.18
CA VAL A 143 -9.96 8.56 -20.33
C VAL A 143 -10.19 9.72 -21.29
N SER A 144 -10.50 10.91 -20.77
CA SER A 144 -10.72 12.11 -21.59
C SER A 144 -9.44 12.54 -22.30
N ARG A 145 -8.30 12.50 -21.61
CA ARG A 145 -7.02 13.02 -22.10
C ARG A 145 -6.27 12.06 -23.02
N TYR A 146 -6.28 10.77 -22.71
CA TYR A 146 -5.45 9.74 -23.36
C TYR A 146 -6.26 8.61 -24.01
N GLY A 147 -7.58 8.59 -23.82
CA GLY A 147 -8.45 7.52 -24.28
C GLY A 147 -8.58 6.37 -23.28
N ALA A 148 -9.70 5.65 -23.37
CA ALA A 148 -10.06 4.59 -22.41
C ALA A 148 -9.10 3.39 -22.40
N ASN A 149 -8.46 3.11 -23.54
CA ASN A 149 -7.53 2.00 -23.68
C ASN A 149 -6.06 2.40 -23.42
N SER A 150 -5.81 3.63 -22.99
CA SER A 150 -4.46 4.04 -22.63
C SER A 150 -4.00 3.28 -21.38
N PRO A 151 -2.70 2.91 -21.28
CA PRO A 151 -2.18 2.20 -20.12
C PRO A 151 -2.53 2.90 -18.80
N ILE A 152 -2.41 4.24 -18.75
CA ILE A 152 -2.73 5.02 -17.55
C ILE A 152 -4.23 4.96 -17.19
N ALA A 153 -5.14 5.06 -18.16
CA ALA A 153 -6.57 4.93 -17.90
C ALA A 153 -6.92 3.54 -17.37
N THR A 154 -6.35 2.49 -17.98
CA THR A 154 -6.60 1.11 -17.55
C THR A 154 -6.05 0.80 -16.17
N THR A 155 -4.85 1.30 -15.83
CA THR A 155 -4.27 1.14 -14.48
C THR A 155 -5.09 1.88 -13.43
N LEU A 156 -5.54 3.11 -13.71
CA LEU A 156 -6.40 3.84 -12.79
C LEU A 156 -7.73 3.12 -12.55
N GLN A 157 -8.36 2.65 -13.63
CA GLN A 157 -9.61 1.89 -13.58
C GLN A 157 -9.48 0.59 -12.78
N PHE A 158 -8.37 -0.15 -12.95
CA PHE A 158 -8.09 -1.38 -12.21
C PHE A 158 -8.17 -1.18 -10.68
N GLY A 159 -7.67 -0.04 -10.18
CA GLY A 159 -7.64 0.23 -8.74
C GLY A 159 -8.95 0.74 -8.14
N GLU A 160 -9.89 1.25 -8.95
CA GLU A 160 -11.04 2.03 -8.45
C GLU A 160 -11.86 1.29 -7.39
N THR A 161 -12.27 0.05 -7.68
CA THR A 161 -13.14 -0.72 -6.80
C THR A 161 -12.43 -1.08 -5.48
N GLN A 162 -11.18 -1.50 -5.55
CA GLN A 162 -10.40 -1.93 -4.39
C GLN A 162 -10.02 -0.74 -3.50
N ILE A 163 -9.62 0.38 -4.08
CA ILE A 163 -9.35 1.63 -3.35
C ILE A 163 -10.61 2.13 -2.67
N GLY A 164 -11.74 2.16 -3.39
CA GLY A 164 -13.03 2.55 -2.83
C GLY A 164 -13.42 1.71 -1.61
N GLU A 165 -13.21 0.40 -1.66
CA GLU A 165 -13.48 -0.46 -0.52
C GLU A 165 -12.56 -0.16 0.67
N ILE A 166 -11.24 -0.07 0.46
CA ILE A 166 -10.28 0.28 1.52
C ILE A 166 -10.65 1.63 2.17
N LEU A 167 -11.05 2.62 1.37
CA LEU A 167 -11.49 3.93 1.87
C LEU A 167 -12.77 3.86 2.70
N LYS A 168 -13.73 2.98 2.38
CA LYS A 168 -14.91 2.75 3.22
C LYS A 168 -14.53 2.15 4.57
N TRP A 169 -13.61 1.18 4.60
CA TRP A 169 -13.11 0.60 5.85
C TRP A 169 -12.36 1.62 6.69
N ARG A 170 -11.51 2.46 6.08
CA ARG A 170 -10.86 3.58 6.78
C ARG A 170 -11.86 4.55 7.37
N ASN A 171 -12.89 4.94 6.60
CA ASN A 171 -13.94 5.83 7.12
C ASN A 171 -14.71 5.19 8.29
N ALA A 172 -14.96 3.87 8.25
CA ALA A 172 -15.62 3.15 9.33
C ALA A 172 -14.76 3.09 10.62
N ALA A 173 -13.44 3.01 10.48
CA ALA A 173 -12.49 3.12 11.59
C ALA A 173 -12.47 4.53 12.21
N GLU A 174 -12.43 5.56 11.37
CA GLU A 174 -12.38 6.97 11.80
C GLU A 174 -13.67 7.41 12.52
N HIS A 175 -14.83 6.90 12.09
CA HIS A 175 -16.13 7.31 12.61
C HIS A 175 -16.74 6.29 13.58
N LYS A 176 -15.92 5.57 14.35
CA LYS A 176 -16.37 4.48 15.23
C LYS A 176 -17.40 4.87 16.30
N ASN A 177 -17.45 6.16 16.67
CA ASN A 177 -18.38 6.70 17.65
C ASN A 177 -19.51 7.55 17.05
N ASP A 178 -19.64 7.59 15.71
CA ASP A 178 -20.69 8.37 15.05
C ASP A 178 -21.84 7.46 14.59
N PRO A 179 -22.97 7.42 15.32
CA PRO A 179 -24.13 6.63 14.93
C PRO A 179 -24.81 7.12 13.64
N LYS A 180 -24.43 8.31 13.13
CA LYS A 180 -24.88 8.85 11.83
C LYS A 180 -23.86 8.59 10.71
N SER A 181 -22.78 7.86 10.99
CA SER A 181 -21.75 7.54 10.00
C SER A 181 -22.34 6.79 8.81
N LYS A 182 -22.35 7.46 7.66
CA LYS A 182 -22.69 6.86 6.37
C LYS A 182 -21.69 5.79 5.92
N SER A 183 -20.61 5.51 6.65
CA SER A 183 -19.67 4.43 6.29
C SER A 183 -19.79 3.21 7.21
N GLY A 184 -20.67 3.28 8.23
CA GLY A 184 -20.75 2.29 9.31
C GLY A 184 -19.67 2.47 10.36
N VAL A 185 -19.57 1.49 11.24
CA VAL A 185 -18.57 1.41 12.32
C VAL A 185 -17.71 0.17 12.10
N LEU A 186 -16.40 0.30 12.32
CA LEU A 186 -15.50 -0.85 12.34
C LEU A 186 -15.64 -1.59 13.67
N LYS A 187 -16.04 -2.86 13.63
CA LYS A 187 -16.04 -3.76 14.79
C LYS A 187 -14.90 -4.76 14.65
N ILE A 188 -14.08 -4.87 15.68
CA ILE A 188 -12.99 -5.84 15.76
C ILE A 188 -13.32 -6.85 16.86
N ARG A 189 -13.18 -8.13 16.52
CA ARG A 189 -13.15 -9.24 17.47
C ARG A 189 -11.72 -9.74 17.52
N ASN A 190 -11.17 -9.80 18.73
CA ASN A 190 -9.94 -10.55 18.95
C ASN A 190 -10.22 -12.06 18.80
N PHE A 191 -9.34 -12.92 19.29
CA PHE A 191 -9.65 -14.35 19.33
C PHE A 191 -10.98 -14.60 20.04
N VAL A 192 -11.78 -15.50 19.47
CA VAL A 192 -13.08 -15.92 20.01
C VAL A 192 -13.24 -17.43 19.89
N ILE A 193 -14.07 -18.03 20.74
CA ILE A 193 -14.45 -19.43 20.61
C ILE A 193 -15.76 -19.51 19.83
N VAL A 194 -15.72 -20.15 18.66
CA VAL A 194 -16.91 -20.42 17.83
C VAL A 194 -16.97 -21.93 17.60
N ASN A 195 -18.09 -22.55 17.98
CA ASN A 195 -18.29 -24.00 17.85
C ASN A 195 -17.14 -24.84 18.45
N GLY A 196 -16.62 -24.42 19.61
CA GLY A 196 -15.53 -25.11 20.32
C GLY A 196 -14.14 -24.94 19.70
N LYS A 197 -13.99 -24.11 18.65
CA LYS A 197 -12.70 -23.80 18.03
C LYS A 197 -12.32 -22.35 18.32
N VAL A 198 -11.03 -22.12 18.58
CA VAL A 198 -10.46 -20.78 18.66
C VAL A 198 -10.34 -20.23 17.24
N GLU A 199 -11.03 -19.14 16.95
CA GLU A 199 -10.89 -18.40 15.70
C GLU A 199 -9.94 -17.22 15.88
N GLU A 200 -9.18 -16.91 14.84
CA GLU A 200 -8.28 -15.75 14.77
C GLU A 200 -9.05 -14.41 14.80
N PRO A 201 -8.35 -13.28 15.06
CA PRO A 201 -8.97 -11.97 15.03
C PRO A 201 -9.65 -11.64 13.70
N LYS A 202 -10.88 -11.16 13.78
CA LYS A 202 -11.73 -10.80 12.64
C LYS A 202 -12.31 -9.40 12.80
N TRP A 203 -12.61 -8.75 11.69
CA TRP A 203 -13.26 -7.44 11.68
C TRP A 203 -14.50 -7.40 10.79
N GLN A 204 -15.34 -6.38 10.98
CA GLN A 204 -16.61 -6.18 10.26
C GLN A 204 -16.90 -4.69 10.12
N ARG A 205 -17.43 -4.26 8.96
CA ARG A 205 -17.99 -2.91 8.75
C ARG A 205 -19.52 -2.95 8.86
N THR A 206 -20.11 -2.25 9.82
CA THR A 206 -21.53 -2.46 10.20
C THR A 206 -22.55 -1.52 9.55
N LYS A 207 -22.31 -1.04 8.33
CA LYS A 207 -23.12 0.02 7.71
C LYS A 207 -24.54 -0.43 7.37
N GLU A 208 -24.72 -1.68 6.98
CA GLU A 208 -25.98 -2.34 6.61
C GLU A 208 -25.87 -3.81 7.02
N GLY A 209 -27.00 -4.46 7.30
CA GLY A 209 -27.06 -5.79 7.92
C GLY A 209 -26.06 -6.81 7.37
N ASP A 210 -25.41 -7.53 8.29
CA ASP A 210 -24.80 -8.84 8.08
C ASP A 210 -23.59 -8.97 7.14
N GLU A 211 -22.76 -7.93 6.94
CA GLU A 211 -21.41 -8.20 6.39
C GLU A 211 -20.69 -9.21 7.30
N PRO A 212 -20.12 -10.31 6.79
CA PRO A 212 -19.51 -11.31 7.65
C PRO A 212 -18.25 -10.76 8.31
N PHE A 213 -17.94 -11.29 9.50
CA PHE A 213 -16.62 -11.08 10.09
C PHE A 213 -15.56 -11.74 9.20
N ILE A 214 -14.63 -10.95 8.68
CA ILE A 214 -13.52 -11.43 7.83
C ILE A 214 -12.19 -11.40 8.59
N PRO A 215 -11.23 -12.30 8.29
CA PRO A 215 -9.94 -12.36 8.98
C PRO A 215 -9.13 -11.08 8.78
N ILE A 216 -8.62 -10.51 9.88
CA ILE A 216 -7.86 -9.25 9.82
C ILE A 216 -6.56 -9.44 9.05
N ILE A 217 -5.74 -10.42 9.42
CA ILE A 217 -4.41 -10.62 8.86
C ILE A 217 -4.45 -10.87 7.35
N ALA A 218 -5.25 -11.83 6.90
CA ALA A 218 -5.36 -12.14 5.48
C ALA A 218 -5.84 -10.94 4.65
N THR A 219 -6.78 -10.14 5.18
CA THR A 219 -7.28 -8.95 4.49
C THR A 219 -6.19 -7.87 4.43
N LEU A 220 -5.45 -7.64 5.51
CA LEU A 220 -4.34 -6.69 5.56
C LEU A 220 -3.23 -7.05 4.57
N GLU A 221 -2.83 -8.33 4.51
CA GLU A 221 -1.83 -8.82 3.56
C GLU A 221 -2.29 -8.65 2.11
N GLN A 222 -3.54 -9.00 1.80
CA GLN A 222 -4.11 -8.81 0.47
C GLN A 222 -4.10 -7.34 0.06
N TRP A 223 -4.55 -6.44 0.94
CA TRP A 223 -4.59 -5.01 0.67
C TRP A 223 -3.19 -4.40 0.60
N GLN A 224 -2.25 -4.87 1.40
CA GLN A 224 -0.85 -4.44 1.32
C GLN A 224 -0.24 -4.80 -0.04
N GLY A 225 -0.45 -6.03 -0.51
CA GLY A 225 -0.02 -6.49 -1.82
C GLY A 225 -0.63 -5.64 -2.94
N PHE A 226 -1.94 -5.41 -2.88
CA PHE A 226 -2.64 -4.53 -3.82
C PHE A 226 -2.08 -3.10 -3.83
N ILE A 227 -1.93 -2.47 -2.66
CA ILE A 227 -1.43 -1.08 -2.55
C ILE A 227 -0.04 -0.96 -3.16
N LEU A 228 0.84 -1.92 -2.88
CA LEU A 228 2.18 -1.97 -3.44
C LEU A 228 2.16 -2.15 -4.96
N ASP A 229 1.40 -3.12 -5.46
CA ASP A 229 1.25 -3.37 -6.89
C ASP A 229 0.69 -2.15 -7.63
N TYR A 230 -0.33 -1.50 -7.05
CA TYR A 230 -0.96 -0.32 -7.62
C TYR A 230 -0.01 0.87 -7.67
N ALA A 231 0.68 1.16 -6.56
CA ALA A 231 1.66 2.25 -6.51
C ALA A 231 2.80 2.04 -7.53
N GLU A 232 3.38 0.85 -7.59
CA GLU A 232 4.42 0.52 -8.57
C GLU A 232 3.91 0.66 -10.01
N GLN A 233 2.72 0.14 -10.33
CA GLN A 233 2.15 0.24 -11.68
C GLN A 233 1.93 1.71 -12.08
N ILE A 234 1.42 2.55 -11.18
CA ILE A 234 1.25 3.97 -11.46
C ILE A 234 2.60 4.62 -11.78
N ILE A 235 3.64 4.32 -11.00
CA ILE A 235 5.00 4.85 -11.24
C ILE A 235 5.52 4.38 -12.60
N VAL A 236 5.45 3.09 -12.90
CA VAL A 236 5.99 2.49 -14.12
C VAL A 236 5.25 3.00 -15.36
N VAL A 237 3.93 3.01 -15.35
CA VAL A 237 3.12 3.50 -16.48
C VAL A 237 3.33 5.00 -16.70
N SER A 238 3.47 5.78 -15.63
CA SER A 238 3.78 7.21 -15.76
C SER A 238 5.19 7.45 -16.30
N CYS A 239 6.18 6.63 -15.89
CA CYS A 239 7.52 6.65 -16.48
C CYS A 239 7.48 6.31 -17.97
N HIS A 240 6.77 5.24 -18.34
CA HIS A 240 6.63 4.81 -19.73
C HIS A 240 6.01 5.91 -20.61
N HIS A 241 5.04 6.66 -20.10
CA HIS A 241 4.42 7.77 -20.83
C HIS A 241 5.39 8.92 -21.10
N ASN A 242 6.37 9.14 -20.21
CA ASN A 242 7.30 10.28 -20.25
C ASN A 242 8.71 9.88 -20.68
N LEU A 243 8.85 8.71 -21.30
CA LEU A 243 10.12 8.12 -21.67
C LEU A 243 10.68 8.75 -22.96
N HIS A 244 12.00 8.90 -23.04
CA HIS A 244 12.68 9.29 -24.27
C HIS A 244 12.44 8.21 -25.35
N PRO A 245 12.24 8.58 -26.63
CA PRO A 245 11.93 7.62 -27.70
C PRO A 245 12.94 6.48 -27.90
N SER A 246 14.20 6.67 -27.48
CA SER A 246 15.25 5.63 -27.54
C SER A 246 15.26 4.66 -26.36
N ALA A 247 14.47 4.95 -25.32
CA ALA A 247 14.39 4.15 -24.13
C ALA A 247 13.15 3.26 -24.17
N GLN A 248 13.25 2.10 -23.51
CA GLN A 248 12.16 1.15 -23.33
C GLN A 248 12.20 0.60 -21.91
N ILE A 249 11.02 0.33 -21.35
CA ILE A 249 10.90 -0.32 -20.04
C ILE A 249 10.65 -1.81 -20.26
N GLN A 250 11.51 -2.65 -19.69
CA GLN A 250 11.39 -4.11 -19.80
C GLN A 250 11.11 -4.73 -18.44
N LEU A 251 10.13 -5.64 -18.39
CA LEU A 251 9.88 -6.49 -17.22
C LEU A 251 11.00 -7.53 -17.09
N LEU A 252 11.55 -7.65 -15.88
CA LEU A 252 12.51 -8.69 -15.54
C LEU A 252 11.80 -10.03 -15.38
N PRO A 253 12.37 -11.14 -15.89
CA PRO A 253 11.89 -12.47 -15.52
C PRO A 253 12.16 -12.72 -14.03
N ASP A 254 11.29 -13.50 -13.38
CA ASP A 254 11.35 -13.76 -11.94
C ASP A 254 12.74 -14.23 -11.46
N THR A 255 13.43 -15.02 -12.29
CA THR A 255 14.78 -15.54 -12.01
C THR A 255 15.87 -14.47 -11.95
N LYS A 256 15.60 -13.25 -12.44
CA LYS A 256 16.54 -12.11 -12.44
C LYS A 256 16.16 -11.04 -11.40
N ILE A 257 15.08 -11.21 -10.66
CA ILE A 257 14.68 -10.30 -9.58
C ILE A 257 15.61 -10.55 -8.38
N ASN A 258 16.27 -9.49 -7.91
CA ASN A 258 17.08 -9.58 -6.70
C ASN A 258 16.16 -9.64 -5.46
N PRO A 259 16.18 -10.70 -4.65
CA PRO A 259 15.33 -10.78 -3.46
C PRO A 259 15.60 -9.66 -2.44
N ASP A 260 16.83 -9.13 -2.38
CA ASP A 260 17.20 -8.04 -1.47
C ASP A 260 16.80 -6.66 -2.00
N SER A 261 16.47 -6.55 -3.29
CA SER A 261 16.01 -5.31 -3.93
C SER A 261 15.05 -5.65 -5.09
N PRO A 262 13.80 -6.05 -4.78
CA PRO A 262 12.94 -6.73 -5.73
C PRO A 262 12.19 -5.79 -6.69
N PHE A 263 12.86 -4.79 -7.26
CA PHE A 263 12.27 -4.01 -8.36
C PHE A 263 12.16 -4.89 -9.62
N ARG A 264 11.11 -4.69 -10.41
CA ARG A 264 10.67 -5.63 -11.46
C ARG A 264 10.97 -5.16 -12.88
N TYR A 265 11.28 -3.88 -13.08
CA TYR A 265 11.45 -3.29 -14.40
C TYR A 265 12.85 -2.70 -14.55
N ARG A 266 13.40 -2.78 -15.76
CA ARG A 266 14.65 -2.11 -16.12
C ARG A 266 14.47 -1.20 -17.30
N LEU A 267 15.32 -0.18 -17.34
CA LEU A 267 15.49 0.68 -18.49
C LEU A 267 16.42 0.00 -19.50
N ASN A 268 15.99 -0.05 -20.75
CA ASN A 268 16.82 -0.46 -21.87
C ASN A 268 16.91 0.70 -22.87
N PHE A 269 18.10 0.97 -23.37
CA PHE A 269 18.30 1.90 -24.49
C PHE A 269 18.50 1.06 -25.74
N GLY A 270 17.69 1.29 -26.77
CA GLY A 270 17.89 0.59 -28.04
C GLY A 270 19.30 0.86 -28.59
N ASP A 271 19.98 -0.19 -29.06
CA ASP A 271 21.17 -0.03 -29.88
C ASP A 271 20.75 0.66 -31.18
N PHE A 272 21.07 1.96 -31.33
CA PHE A 272 21.02 2.63 -32.63
C PHE A 272 22.20 2.17 -33.49
N THR A 273 22.31 0.86 -33.74
CA THR A 273 23.15 0.33 -34.80
C THR A 273 22.25 -0.15 -35.94
N ASN A 274 22.34 0.59 -37.04
CA ASN A 274 21.79 0.28 -38.38
C ASN A 274 20.34 0.70 -38.65
N ALA A 275 20.15 1.98 -38.93
CA ALA A 275 19.24 2.41 -39.99
C ALA A 275 20.09 3.14 -41.05
N HIS A 276 20.47 2.40 -42.09
CA HIS A 276 20.94 2.93 -43.37
C HIS A 276 19.73 3.23 -44.25
#